data_AF-A0A7R9TGY8-F1
#
_entry.id   AF-A0A7R9TGY8-F1
#
_cell.length_a   1.000
_cell.length_b   1.000
_cell.length_c   1.000
_cell.angle_alpha   90.00
_cell.angle_beta   90.00
_cell.angle_gamma   90.00
#
_symmetry.space_group_name_H-M   'P 1'
#
loop_
_entity.id
_entity.type
_entity.pdbx_description
1 polymer ?
#
loop_
_entity_poly.entity_id
_entity_poly.type
_entity_poly.pdbx_seq_one_letter_code
_entity_poly.pdbx_strand_id
1 'polypeptide(L)'
;MNVNEVISNRAIEIMGGVVGSKSPVHPNDHVNMSQSSNDTFPTAMSVATAYEVQEGLMPALRVLRDDLDAKSEAWSGIVKIGRTHLMDAVPITLGQEFGGYAQHVRNSLLRAKASMVHLTELAIGGTAVGTGINSHPEYAERMARQISKLTGLPFVSAPNKFESLAAHDAQTALSGMLKTMALSLLKISNDVRMLGSGP
;
A
#
# COMPACT_ATOMS: atom_id res chain seq x y z
N MET A 1 13.69 -16.79 -7.70
CA MET A 1 14.93 -17.58 -7.50
C MET A 1 15.89 -16.95 -6.48
N ASN A 2 16.28 -15.68 -6.60
CA ASN A 2 17.23 -15.05 -5.65
C ASN A 2 16.87 -15.30 -4.16
N VAL A 3 15.65 -14.95 -3.74
CA VAL A 3 15.18 -15.15 -2.36
C VAL A 3 15.31 -16.62 -1.91
N ASN A 4 14.97 -17.56 -2.80
CA ASN A 4 15.04 -18.98 -2.51
C ASN A 4 16.48 -19.44 -2.24
N GLU A 5 17.43 -18.99 -3.06
CA GLU A 5 18.85 -19.32 -2.92
C GLU A 5 19.48 -18.67 -1.69
N VAL A 6 19.12 -17.42 -1.38
CA VAL A 6 19.60 -16.73 -0.17
C VAL A 6 19.10 -17.44 1.09
N ILE A 7 17.80 -17.76 1.16
CA ILE A 7 17.21 -18.49 2.30
C ILE A 7 17.82 -19.89 2.42
N SER A 8 17.93 -20.62 1.31
CA SER A 8 18.55 -21.96 1.26
C SER A 8 19.97 -21.92 1.79
N ASN A 9 20.81 -21.02 1.28
CA ASN A 9 22.21 -20.92 1.69
C ASN A 9 22.35 -20.50 3.16
N ARG A 10 21.53 -19.57 3.63
CA ARG A 10 21.56 -19.17 5.05
C ARG A 10 21.12 -20.31 5.97
N ALA A 11 20.12 -21.10 5.57
CA ALA A 11 19.71 -22.28 6.32
C ALA A 11 20.81 -23.36 6.36
N ILE A 12 21.46 -23.63 5.21
CA ILE A 12 22.57 -24.58 5.11
C ILE A 12 23.73 -24.17 6.03
N GLU A 13 24.10 -22.88 6.01
CA GLU A 13 25.16 -22.34 6.86
C GLU A 13 24.84 -22.52 8.35
N ILE A 14 23.60 -22.21 8.78
CA ILE A 14 23.15 -22.41 10.18
C ILE A 14 23.21 -23.89 10.59
N MET A 15 22.99 -24.81 9.65
CA MET A 15 23.06 -26.25 9.87
C MET A 15 24.49 -26.82 9.76
N GLY A 16 25.51 -25.98 9.55
CA GLY A 16 26.91 -26.39 9.43
C GLY A 16 27.27 -27.04 8.08
N GLY A 17 26.44 -26.84 7.05
CA GLY A 17 26.71 -27.34 5.70
C GLY A 17 27.57 -26.40 4.85
N VAL A 18 27.80 -26.80 3.59
CA VAL A 18 28.59 -26.02 2.63
C VAL A 18 27.67 -25.11 1.81
N VAL A 19 27.84 -23.79 1.93
CA VAL A 19 27.09 -22.80 1.14
C VAL A 19 27.23 -23.10 -0.36
N GLY A 20 26.11 -23.03 -1.10
CA GLY A 20 26.05 -23.37 -2.53
C GLY A 20 25.84 -24.85 -2.85
N SER A 21 25.97 -25.74 -1.86
CA SER A 21 25.75 -27.19 -2.05
C SER A 21 24.30 -27.58 -2.33
N LYS A 22 23.35 -26.70 -1.98
CA LYS A 22 21.90 -26.96 -2.00
C LYS A 22 21.46 -28.14 -1.10
N SER A 23 22.29 -28.55 -0.15
CA SER A 23 22.02 -29.61 0.82
C SER A 23 22.39 -29.14 2.23
N PRO A 24 21.57 -29.43 3.26
CA PRO A 24 20.33 -30.22 3.21
C PRO A 24 19.10 -29.43 2.74
N VAL A 25 19.22 -28.12 2.45
CA VAL A 25 18.07 -27.27 2.07
C VAL A 25 18.13 -26.90 0.59
N HIS A 26 17.37 -27.57 -0.28
CA HIS A 26 17.32 -27.25 -1.70
C HIS A 26 16.45 -25.99 -1.96
N PRO A 27 16.90 -25.00 -2.75
CA PRO A 27 16.15 -23.76 -2.97
C PRO A 27 14.82 -23.99 -3.68
N ASN A 28 14.75 -24.97 -4.60
CA ASN A 28 13.49 -25.28 -5.28
C ASN A 28 12.62 -26.25 -4.46
N ASP A 29 13.22 -27.33 -3.96
CA ASP A 29 12.42 -28.47 -3.47
C ASP A 29 11.97 -28.23 -2.04
N HIS A 30 12.68 -27.40 -1.27
CA HIS A 30 12.35 -27.08 0.11
C HIS A 30 11.84 -25.64 0.24
N VAL A 31 12.58 -24.64 -0.24
CA VAL A 31 12.20 -23.23 -0.05
C VAL A 31 11.03 -22.83 -0.96
N ASN A 32 11.03 -23.29 -2.21
CA ASN A 32 9.98 -23.03 -3.21
C ASN A 32 8.95 -24.17 -3.31
N MET A 33 8.86 -25.03 -2.28
CA MET A 33 7.89 -26.12 -2.27
C MET A 33 6.47 -25.55 -2.36
N SER A 34 5.63 -26.18 -3.20
CA SER A 34 4.23 -25.79 -3.46
C SER A 34 4.02 -24.39 -4.06
N GLN A 35 5.08 -23.80 -4.61
CA GLN A 35 5.08 -22.43 -5.11
C GLN A 35 5.49 -22.34 -6.57
N SER A 36 5.05 -21.27 -7.23
CA SER A 36 5.54 -20.82 -8.54
C SER A 36 6.04 -19.39 -8.42
N SER A 37 6.97 -18.95 -9.27
CA SER A 37 7.26 -17.52 -9.38
C SER A 37 6.01 -16.70 -9.73
N ASN A 38 5.09 -17.32 -10.47
CA ASN A 38 3.90 -16.65 -11.00
C ASN A 38 2.90 -16.32 -9.90
N ASP A 39 2.81 -17.09 -8.82
CA ASP A 39 1.91 -16.80 -7.70
C ASP A 39 2.63 -16.20 -6.48
N THR A 40 3.93 -16.47 -6.31
CA THR A 40 4.72 -15.86 -5.22
C THR A 40 5.05 -14.40 -5.46
N PHE A 41 5.39 -13.99 -6.68
CA PHE A 41 5.76 -12.60 -6.95
C PHE A 41 4.57 -11.63 -6.82
N PRO A 42 3.39 -11.90 -7.41
CA PRO A 42 2.20 -11.06 -7.17
C PRO A 42 1.78 -11.04 -5.70
N THR A 43 1.93 -12.17 -4.99
CA THR A 43 1.70 -12.20 -3.54
C THR A 43 2.65 -11.26 -2.80
N ALA A 44 3.95 -11.29 -3.11
CA ALA A 44 4.92 -10.38 -2.51
C ALA A 44 4.62 -8.92 -2.84
N MET A 45 4.19 -8.61 -4.07
CA MET A 45 3.75 -7.27 -4.48
C MET A 45 2.58 -6.78 -3.63
N SER A 46 1.52 -7.59 -3.50
CA SER A 46 0.34 -7.26 -2.69
C SER A 46 0.70 -7.08 -1.21
N VAL A 47 1.52 -7.96 -0.65
CA VAL A 47 1.96 -7.87 0.75
C VAL A 47 2.74 -6.58 1.01
N ALA A 48 3.76 -6.30 0.18
CA ALA A 48 4.58 -5.09 0.34
C ALA A 48 3.73 -3.83 0.17
N THR A 49 2.85 -3.80 -0.83
CA THR A 49 2.02 -2.62 -1.13
C THR A 49 1.01 -2.36 -0.01
N ALA A 50 0.29 -3.39 0.44
CA ALA A 50 -0.67 -3.27 1.54
C ALA A 50 0.02 -2.83 2.84
N TYR A 51 1.22 -3.36 3.12
CA TYR A 51 2.03 -2.96 4.26
C TYR A 51 2.43 -1.48 4.19
N GLU A 52 2.98 -1.01 3.07
CA GLU A 52 3.36 0.39 2.89
C GLU A 52 2.15 1.35 2.93
N VAL A 53 0.99 0.92 2.42
CA VAL A 53 -0.24 1.71 2.53
C VAL A 53 -0.66 1.85 4.00
N GLN A 54 -0.65 0.76 4.77
CA GLN A 54 -1.06 0.76 6.17
C GLN A 54 -0.08 1.48 7.09
N GLU A 55 1.22 1.20 6.96
CA GLU A 55 2.27 1.58 7.90
C GLU A 55 3.05 2.83 7.48
N GLY A 56 3.02 3.19 6.19
CA GLY A 56 3.67 4.39 5.66
C GLY A 56 2.66 5.48 5.31
N LEU A 57 1.82 5.22 4.31
CA LEU A 57 0.96 6.24 3.70
C LEU A 57 -0.15 6.73 4.65
N MET A 58 -0.93 5.82 5.25
CA MET A 58 -2.04 6.23 6.10
C MET A 58 -1.59 7.00 7.36
N PRO A 59 -0.50 6.63 8.08
CA PRO A 59 0.03 7.43 9.18
C PRO A 59 0.45 8.83 8.74
N ALA A 60 1.17 8.97 7.63
CA ALA A 60 1.59 10.26 7.11
C ALA A 60 0.39 11.17 6.77
N LEU A 61 -0.65 10.60 6.14
CA LEU A 61 -1.88 11.33 5.86
C LEU A 61 -2.65 11.70 7.14
N ARG A 62 -2.62 10.87 8.19
CA ARG A 62 -3.22 11.21 9.49
C ARG A 62 -2.54 12.41 10.13
N VAL A 63 -1.20 12.40 10.19
CA VAL A 63 -0.42 13.53 10.73
C VAL A 63 -0.78 14.82 9.98
N LEU A 64 -0.72 14.80 8.65
CA LEU A 64 -1.04 15.98 7.83
C LEU A 64 -2.48 16.46 8.05
N ARG A 65 -3.46 15.54 8.11
CA ARG A 65 -4.86 15.90 8.38
C ARG A 65 -4.99 16.58 9.74
N ASP A 66 -4.39 16.00 10.78
CA ASP A 66 -4.52 16.47 12.16
C ASP A 66 -3.88 17.87 12.32
N ASP A 67 -2.73 18.10 11.68
CA ASP A 67 -2.09 19.42 11.66
C ASP A 67 -2.94 20.46 10.91
N LEU A 68 -3.51 20.10 9.75
CA LEU A 68 -4.39 21.00 9.00
C LEU A 68 -5.68 21.32 9.77
N ASP A 69 -6.23 20.34 10.50
CA ASP A 69 -7.41 20.53 11.36
C ASP A 69 -7.10 21.46 12.53
N ALA A 70 -5.98 21.24 13.23
CA ALA A 70 -5.55 22.11 14.31
C ALA A 70 -5.34 23.56 13.82
N LYS A 71 -4.78 23.76 12.62
CA LYS A 71 -4.66 25.09 12.00
C LYS A 71 -6.00 25.68 11.57
N SER A 72 -6.89 24.87 11.02
CA SER A 72 -8.25 25.28 10.68
C SER A 72 -8.99 25.85 11.90
N GLU A 73 -8.91 25.16 13.04
CA GLU A 73 -9.51 25.61 14.30
C GLU A 73 -8.84 26.88 14.84
N ALA A 74 -7.51 26.88 14.93
CA ALA A 74 -6.74 28.02 15.45
C ALA A 74 -6.93 29.31 14.64
N TRP A 75 -7.25 29.19 13.34
CA TRP A 75 -7.43 30.32 12.43
C TRP A 75 -8.89 30.60 12.08
N SER A 76 -9.83 29.99 12.80
CA SER A 76 -11.27 30.16 12.59
C SER A 76 -11.75 31.61 12.71
N GLY A 77 -11.09 32.44 13.53
CA GLY A 77 -11.40 33.86 13.71
C GLY A 77 -10.68 34.84 12.77
N ILE A 78 -9.72 34.37 11.96
CA ILE A 78 -8.92 35.25 11.09
C ILE A 78 -9.66 35.45 9.77
N VAL A 79 -10.30 36.61 9.59
CA VAL A 79 -10.97 36.98 8.33
C VAL A 79 -9.94 37.45 7.31
N LYS A 80 -10.03 36.93 6.08
CA LYS A 80 -9.22 37.33 4.92
C LYS A 80 -10.10 37.57 3.69
N ILE A 81 -9.53 38.19 2.67
CA ILE A 81 -10.17 38.29 1.35
C ILE A 81 -10.11 36.92 0.65
N GLY A 82 -11.24 36.44 0.15
CA GLY A 82 -11.27 35.28 -0.73
C GLY A 82 -10.72 35.65 -2.12
N ARG A 83 -10.31 34.65 -2.90
CA ARG A 83 -9.92 34.85 -4.30
C ARG A 83 -10.53 33.80 -5.23
N THR A 84 -11.14 34.25 -6.31
CA THR A 84 -11.58 33.41 -7.43
C THR A 84 -10.93 33.96 -8.70
N HIS A 85 -10.40 33.08 -9.56
CA HIS A 85 -9.56 33.51 -10.70
C HIS A 85 -8.38 34.41 -10.32
N LEU A 86 -7.84 34.25 -9.09
CA LEU A 86 -6.83 35.11 -8.45
C LEU A 86 -7.23 36.59 -8.24
N MET A 87 -8.48 36.96 -8.50
CA MET A 87 -9.02 38.29 -8.22
C MET A 87 -9.67 38.32 -6.84
N ASP A 88 -9.75 39.51 -6.24
CA ASP A 88 -10.39 39.71 -4.94
C ASP A 88 -11.88 39.33 -4.98
N ALA A 89 -12.35 38.66 -3.93
CA ALA A 89 -13.72 38.17 -3.79
C ALA A 89 -14.31 38.50 -2.41
N VAL A 90 -15.40 37.83 -2.01
CA VAL A 90 -16.01 38.02 -0.68
C VAL A 90 -15.12 37.48 0.45
N PRO A 91 -15.25 37.99 1.69
CA PRO A 91 -14.46 37.50 2.82
C PRO A 91 -14.75 36.05 3.19
N ILE A 92 -13.69 35.36 3.63
CA ILE A 92 -13.72 34.03 4.27
C ILE A 92 -12.81 34.06 5.48
N THR A 93 -12.90 33.06 6.36
CA THR A 93 -11.87 32.87 7.39
C THR A 93 -10.74 31.99 6.87
N LEU A 94 -9.51 32.23 7.34
CA LEU A 94 -8.38 31.37 7.03
C LEU A 94 -8.63 29.93 7.53
N GLY A 95 -9.35 29.79 8.63
CA GLY A 95 -9.85 28.50 9.10
C GLY A 95 -10.75 27.78 8.09
N GLN A 96 -11.72 28.46 7.46
CA GLN A 96 -12.56 27.86 6.41
C GLN A 96 -11.73 27.32 5.23
N GLU A 97 -10.72 28.08 4.79
CA GLU A 97 -9.83 27.67 3.70
C GLU A 97 -9.01 26.42 4.07
N PHE A 98 -8.41 26.39 5.26
CA PHE A 98 -7.64 25.24 5.76
C PHE A 98 -8.52 24.02 6.08
N GLY A 99 -9.76 24.22 6.51
CA GLY A 99 -10.75 23.15 6.65
C GLY A 99 -11.02 22.43 5.33
N GLY A 100 -10.98 23.15 4.21
CA GLY A 100 -11.01 22.56 2.87
C GLY A 100 -9.80 21.66 2.59
N TYR A 101 -8.60 22.09 2.97
CA TYR A 101 -7.37 21.29 2.82
C TYR A 101 -7.43 20.03 3.67
N ALA A 102 -7.84 20.14 4.93
CA ALA A 102 -8.02 18.97 5.80
C ALA A 102 -9.03 17.98 5.20
N GLN A 103 -10.13 18.47 4.60
CA GLN A 103 -11.11 17.61 3.93
C GLN A 103 -10.52 16.86 2.72
N HIS A 104 -9.65 17.49 1.93
CA HIS A 104 -8.91 16.79 0.87
C HIS A 104 -8.12 15.60 1.42
N VAL A 105 -7.41 15.78 2.55
CA VAL A 105 -6.60 14.73 3.19
C VAL A 105 -7.48 13.64 3.82
N ARG A 106 -8.62 13.99 4.45
CA ARG A 106 -9.62 13.00 4.92
C ARG A 106 -10.10 12.10 3.79
N ASN A 107 -10.41 12.68 2.64
CA ASN A 107 -10.84 11.91 1.47
C ASN A 107 -9.70 11.05 0.92
N SER A 108 -8.44 11.49 1.00
CA SER A 108 -7.27 10.67 0.66
C SER A 108 -7.11 9.46 1.58
N LEU A 109 -7.33 9.62 2.89
CA LEU A 109 -7.37 8.49 3.83
C LEU A 109 -8.45 7.47 3.48
N LEU A 110 -9.65 7.93 3.09
CA LEU A 110 -10.73 7.03 2.67
C LEU A 110 -10.35 6.24 1.41
N ARG A 111 -9.72 6.89 0.43
CA ARG A 111 -9.23 6.22 -0.79
C ARG A 111 -8.15 5.18 -0.45
N ALA A 112 -7.18 5.53 0.40
CA ALA A 112 -6.16 4.58 0.85
C ALA A 112 -6.81 3.35 1.53
N LYS A 113 -7.78 3.56 2.42
CA LYS A 113 -8.52 2.45 3.06
C LYS A 113 -9.30 1.62 2.07
N ALA A 114 -9.97 2.24 1.10
CA ALA A 114 -10.73 1.52 0.08
C ALA A 114 -9.83 0.61 -0.78
N SER A 115 -8.59 1.03 -1.06
CA SER A 115 -7.64 0.21 -1.82
C SER A 115 -7.26 -1.10 -1.12
N MET A 116 -7.33 -1.15 0.22
CA MET A 116 -6.95 -2.33 1.00
C MET A 116 -7.83 -3.55 0.74
N VAL A 117 -9.07 -3.34 0.26
CA VAL A 117 -10.01 -4.44 -0.03
C VAL A 117 -9.40 -5.44 -1.01
N HIS A 118 -8.87 -4.97 -2.14
CA HIS A 118 -8.30 -5.86 -3.16
C HIS A 118 -6.79 -6.08 -2.98
N LEU A 119 -6.07 -5.14 -2.37
CA LEU A 119 -4.63 -5.33 -2.08
C LEU A 119 -4.37 -6.46 -1.09
N THR A 120 -5.36 -6.84 -0.28
CA THR A 120 -5.24 -7.93 0.69
C THR A 120 -5.62 -9.30 0.13
N GLU A 121 -5.99 -9.38 -1.15
CA GLU A 121 -6.23 -10.64 -1.85
C GLU A 121 -4.92 -11.18 -2.43
N LEU A 122 -4.54 -12.41 -2.05
CA LEU A 122 -3.25 -12.99 -2.41
C LEU A 122 -3.37 -14.07 -3.50
N ALA A 123 -2.48 -13.99 -4.49
CA ALA A 123 -2.39 -14.95 -5.59
C ALA A 123 -1.84 -16.32 -5.17
N ILE A 124 -1.17 -16.42 -4.01
CA ILE A 124 -0.49 -17.62 -3.53
C ILE A 124 -1.39 -18.85 -3.57
N GLY A 125 -0.86 -19.97 -4.08
CA GLY A 125 -1.60 -21.20 -4.33
C GLY A 125 -2.24 -21.26 -5.71
N GLY A 126 -2.17 -20.21 -6.53
CA GLY A 126 -2.51 -20.25 -7.95
C GLY A 126 -1.48 -21.03 -8.80
N THR A 127 -0.25 -21.18 -8.30
CA THR A 127 0.87 -21.88 -8.94
C THR A 127 1.19 -21.33 -10.34
N ALA A 128 1.39 -22.19 -11.35
CA ALA A 128 1.87 -21.76 -12.66
C ALA A 128 0.85 -20.91 -13.44
N VAL A 129 -0.43 -21.30 -13.43
CA VAL A 129 -1.46 -20.73 -14.33
C VAL A 129 -2.83 -20.51 -13.66
N GLY A 130 -2.92 -20.64 -12.34
CA GLY A 130 -4.14 -20.39 -11.56
C GLY A 130 -4.91 -21.64 -11.14
N THR A 131 -4.52 -22.82 -11.62
CA THR A 131 -5.21 -24.09 -11.31
C THR A 131 -4.84 -24.65 -9.93
N GLY A 132 -3.74 -24.21 -9.33
CA GLY A 132 -3.21 -24.76 -8.08
C GLY A 132 -2.51 -26.11 -8.21
N ILE A 133 -2.16 -26.55 -9.44
CA ILE A 133 -1.43 -27.80 -9.65
C ILE A 133 -0.09 -27.80 -8.90
N ASN A 134 0.27 -28.95 -8.30
CA ASN A 134 1.46 -29.11 -7.44
C ASN A 134 1.40 -28.34 -6.10
N SER A 135 0.22 -27.87 -5.71
CA SER A 135 -0.04 -27.31 -4.38
C SER A 135 -1.05 -28.15 -3.61
N HIS A 136 -0.95 -28.16 -2.28
CA HIS A 136 -1.94 -28.82 -1.43
C HIS A 136 -3.26 -28.02 -1.46
N PRO A 137 -4.46 -28.66 -1.46
CA PRO A 137 -5.75 -27.94 -1.53
C PRO A 137 -5.93 -26.82 -0.48
N GLU A 138 -5.36 -27.00 0.71
CA GLU A 138 -5.44 -26.02 1.79
C GLU A 138 -4.30 -24.98 1.80
N TYR A 139 -3.32 -25.10 0.91
CA TYR A 139 -2.10 -24.29 0.95
C TYR A 139 -2.39 -22.80 0.85
N ALA A 140 -3.22 -22.40 -0.11
CA ALA A 140 -3.54 -20.99 -0.38
C ALA A 140 -4.13 -20.29 0.86
N GLU A 141 -5.12 -20.91 1.49
CA GLU A 141 -5.79 -20.42 2.69
C GLU A 141 -4.87 -20.40 3.92
N ARG A 142 -4.06 -21.44 4.10
CA ARG A 142 -3.09 -21.51 5.20
C ARG A 142 -2.01 -20.45 5.07
N MET A 143 -1.52 -20.21 3.85
CA MET A 143 -0.52 -19.17 3.57
C MET A 143 -1.07 -17.78 3.84
N ALA A 144 -2.27 -17.45 3.35
CA ALA A 144 -2.89 -16.15 3.60
C ALA A 144 -3.09 -15.88 5.10
N ARG A 145 -3.54 -16.90 5.87
CA ARG A 145 -3.64 -16.79 7.33
C ARG A 145 -2.29 -16.58 8.01
N GLN A 146 -1.25 -17.31 7.58
CA GLN A 146 0.08 -17.17 8.17
C GLN A 146 0.69 -15.80 7.88
N ILE A 147 0.53 -15.28 6.65
CA ILE A 147 0.97 -13.94 6.27
C ILE A 147 0.19 -12.88 7.08
N SER A 148 -1.13 -13.06 7.24
CA SER A 148 -1.94 -12.18 8.09
C SER A 148 -1.44 -12.13 9.53
N LYS A 149 -1.13 -13.30 10.10
CA LYS A 149 -0.59 -13.39 11.47
C LYS A 149 0.75 -12.67 11.62
N LEU A 150 1.64 -12.80 10.63
CA LEU A 150 2.97 -12.20 10.68
C LEU A 150 2.94 -10.67 10.47
N THR A 151 2.01 -10.17 9.65
CA THR A 151 1.92 -8.76 9.27
C THR A 151 0.92 -7.96 10.10
N GLY A 152 -0.03 -8.62 10.76
CA GLY A 152 -1.17 -7.97 11.41
C GLY A 152 -2.23 -7.44 10.44
N LEU A 153 -2.09 -7.71 9.14
CA LEU A 153 -3.02 -7.27 8.09
C LEU A 153 -4.00 -8.39 7.71
N PRO A 154 -5.22 -8.05 7.24
CA PRO A 154 -6.27 -9.03 6.96
C PRO A 154 -6.14 -9.68 5.58
N PHE A 155 -5.01 -10.33 5.29
CA PHE A 155 -4.80 -11.01 4.01
C PHE A 155 -5.69 -12.26 3.85
N VAL A 156 -6.24 -12.43 2.65
CA VAL A 156 -7.08 -13.57 2.28
C VAL A 156 -6.58 -14.19 0.98
N SER A 157 -6.99 -15.43 0.71
CA SER A 157 -6.73 -16.02 -0.59
C SER A 157 -7.62 -15.36 -1.64
N ALA A 158 -7.06 -14.96 -2.79
CA ALA A 158 -7.86 -14.36 -3.86
C ALA A 158 -8.97 -15.33 -4.32
N PRO A 159 -10.22 -14.87 -4.49
CA PRO A 159 -11.35 -15.73 -4.82
C PRO A 159 -11.22 -16.34 -6.22
N ASN A 160 -10.49 -15.68 -7.13
CA ASN A 160 -10.18 -16.19 -8.45
C ASN A 160 -8.67 -16.08 -8.73
N LYS A 161 -8.00 -17.22 -8.87
CA LYS A 161 -6.55 -17.24 -9.11
C LYS A 161 -6.16 -16.83 -10.52
N PHE A 162 -7.03 -17.04 -11.51
CA PHE A 162 -6.74 -16.61 -12.89
C PHE A 162 -6.70 -15.09 -13.00
N GLU A 163 -7.63 -14.39 -12.36
CA GLU A 163 -7.61 -12.91 -12.28
C GLU A 163 -6.33 -12.43 -11.59
N SER A 164 -6.04 -12.94 -10.38
CA SER A 164 -4.89 -12.49 -9.58
C SER A 164 -3.52 -12.74 -10.21
N LEU A 165 -3.44 -13.62 -11.22
CA LEU A 165 -2.23 -13.94 -11.97
C LEU A 165 -2.17 -13.24 -13.32
N ALA A 166 -3.30 -13.09 -14.01
CA ALA A 166 -3.36 -12.50 -15.35
C ALA A 166 -3.36 -10.97 -15.32
N ALA A 167 -3.79 -10.36 -14.22
CA ALA A 167 -3.90 -8.91 -14.06
C ALA A 167 -3.45 -8.43 -12.68
N HIS A 168 -3.19 -7.14 -12.59
CA HIS A 168 -2.80 -6.43 -11.36
C HIS A 168 -3.69 -5.20 -11.18
N ASP A 169 -5.00 -5.44 -11.23
CA ASP A 169 -6.02 -4.40 -11.21
C ASP A 169 -6.08 -3.70 -9.84
N ALA A 170 -5.84 -4.43 -8.75
CA ALA A 170 -5.73 -3.86 -7.40
C ALA A 170 -4.61 -2.80 -7.32
N GLN A 171 -3.43 -3.10 -7.86
CA GLN A 171 -2.30 -2.17 -7.91
C GLN A 171 -2.58 -0.98 -8.84
N THR A 172 -3.24 -1.24 -9.98
CA THR A 172 -3.64 -0.19 -10.93
C THR A 172 -4.65 0.77 -10.31
N ALA A 173 -5.65 0.25 -9.59
CA ALA A 173 -6.63 1.03 -8.86
C ALA A 173 -5.97 1.89 -7.76
N LEU A 174 -5.05 1.32 -6.98
CA LEU A 174 -4.26 2.09 -6.01
C LEU A 174 -3.49 3.22 -6.71
N SER A 175 -2.83 2.96 -7.83
CA SER A 175 -2.09 3.98 -8.58
C SER A 175 -2.97 5.17 -9.00
N GLY A 176 -4.20 4.89 -9.48
CA GLY A 176 -5.18 5.94 -9.78
C GLY A 176 -5.62 6.74 -8.55
N MET A 177 -5.77 6.07 -7.40
CA MET A 177 -6.06 6.73 -6.13
C MET A 177 -4.89 7.60 -5.67
N LEU A 178 -3.65 7.11 -5.75
CA LEU A 178 -2.43 7.86 -5.44
C LEU A 178 -2.30 9.10 -6.33
N LYS A 179 -2.59 8.99 -7.62
CA LYS A 179 -2.64 10.16 -8.54
C LYS A 179 -3.65 11.20 -8.05
N THR A 180 -4.83 10.77 -7.59
CA THR A 180 -5.84 11.68 -7.04
C THR A 180 -5.37 12.37 -5.75
N MET A 181 -4.68 11.63 -4.88
CA MET A 181 -4.09 12.19 -3.67
C MET A 181 -3.00 13.22 -4.01
N ALA A 182 -2.13 12.91 -4.98
CA ALA A 182 -1.07 13.80 -5.45
C ALA A 182 -1.64 15.13 -5.97
N LEU A 183 -2.72 15.10 -6.76
CA LEU A 183 -3.38 16.32 -7.23
C LEU A 183 -3.97 17.15 -6.07
N SER A 184 -4.51 16.49 -5.04
CA SER A 184 -5.00 17.18 -3.84
C SER A 184 -3.86 17.85 -3.08
N LEU A 185 -2.74 17.16 -2.88
CA LEU A 185 -1.55 17.70 -2.21
C LEU A 185 -0.88 18.80 -3.03
N LEU A 186 -0.87 18.68 -4.36
CA LEU A 186 -0.38 19.72 -5.26
C LEU A 186 -1.18 21.01 -5.10
N LYS A 187 -2.51 20.92 -5.00
CA LYS A 187 -3.37 22.07 -4.73
C LYS A 187 -2.99 22.72 -3.39
N ILE A 188 -3.00 21.95 -2.31
CA ILE A 188 -2.71 22.46 -0.95
C ILE A 188 -1.33 23.12 -0.89
N SER A 189 -0.30 22.44 -1.39
CA SER A 189 1.08 22.97 -1.40
C SER A 189 1.23 24.24 -2.24
N ASN A 190 0.58 24.30 -3.41
CA ASN A 190 0.58 25.50 -4.23
C ASN A 190 -0.12 26.68 -3.54
N ASP A 191 -1.26 26.45 -2.89
CA ASP A 191 -1.95 27.50 -2.15
C ASP A 191 -1.08 28.03 -1.00
N VAL A 192 -0.51 27.14 -0.19
CA VAL A 192 0.38 27.53 0.92
C VAL A 192 1.58 28.34 0.39
N ARG A 193 2.19 27.89 -0.71
CA ARG A 193 3.30 28.62 -1.36
C ARG A 193 2.87 30.02 -1.81
N MET A 194 1.69 30.15 -2.43
CA MET A 194 1.20 31.45 -2.92
C MET A 194 0.80 32.37 -1.76
N LEU A 195 0.20 31.85 -0.70
CA LEU A 195 -0.19 32.62 0.49
C LEU A 195 1.03 33.12 1.27
N GLY A 196 2.13 32.37 1.27
CA GLY A 196 3.41 32.78 1.84
C GLY A 196 4.37 33.44 0.83
N SER A 197 3.87 33.97 -0.28
CA SER A 197 4.74 34.59 -1.29
C SER A 197 5.19 35.99 -0.84
N GLY A 198 6.51 36.14 -0.70
CA GLY A 198 7.13 37.29 -0.05
C GLY A 198 6.82 37.34 1.45
N PRO A 199 7.48 38.25 2.18
CA PRO A 199 8.89 37.97 2.45
C PRO A 199 9.15 36.45 2.59
#